data_AF-L1J436-F1
#
_entry.id   AF-L1J436-F1
#
_cell.length_a   1.000
_cell.length_b   1.000
_cell.length_c   1.000
_cell.angle_alpha   90.00
_cell.angle_beta   90.00
_cell.angle_gamma   90.00
#
_symmetry.space_group_name_H-M   'P 1'
#
loop_
_entity.id
_entity.type
_entity.pdbx_description
1 polymer ?
#
loop_
_entity_poly.entity_id
_entity_poly.type
_entity_poly.pdbx_seq_one_letter_code
_entity_poly.pdbx_strand_id
1 'polypeptide(L)'
;MASLSVHERRMAEALGIEEEGYLWIAQEAADAQLPGGWQELVDEAGNVFYYEQGSGQTSREHPSMRYYKKLYDEFKAKDEELAMLQVEKKEKEKGRRKSNEVDETSKLLLSFSGDAAISSKYREDVKELELSALSAIDKEMENEEQRFAQKLQTFLQKRDVNTEMSKSVASTISRVNDQNTEQIKKALEDLTHQILASNRDIKGLLQRQDSESNECEKCKELCEQLLATKRALEETTEANEELRMRMREKEMQVRALEKKMQQRELPAASQDKREEASQQDSKPGALVPQAVPPLPPDKDERQGIETSMVSSASSFNVKQVEEDRRVEVLQAELAALREKSDKVEKLEREVAMAHHHVTHLEFLAQEYVDKLNQVTRVNERLKVELEAKGRGLQTDN
;
A
#
# COMPACT_ATOMS: atom_id res chain seq x y z
N MET A 1 11.65 16.87 2.27
CA MET A 1 11.47 18.17 1.55
C MET A 1 10.67 19.24 2.31
N ALA A 2 9.56 18.92 2.99
CA ALA A 2 8.68 19.93 3.62
C ALA A 2 9.26 20.64 4.86
N SER A 3 10.33 20.10 5.45
CA SER A 3 11.00 20.64 6.64
C SER A 3 12.17 21.58 6.34
N LEU A 4 12.59 21.71 5.08
CA LEU A 4 13.78 22.49 4.72
C LEU A 4 13.44 23.97 4.53
N SER A 5 14.34 24.85 4.98
CA SER A 5 14.27 26.28 4.71
C SER A 5 14.33 26.56 3.20
N VAL A 6 13.98 27.78 2.78
CA VAL A 6 14.08 28.17 1.36
C VAL A 6 15.54 28.15 0.89
N HIS A 7 16.47 28.48 1.78
CA HIS A 7 17.90 28.48 1.48
C HIS A 7 18.43 27.05 1.32
N GLU A 8 18.10 26.15 2.24
CA GLU A 8 18.47 24.72 2.16
C GLU A 8 17.95 24.05 0.89
N ARG A 9 16.70 24.34 0.49
CA ARG A 9 16.14 23.79 -0.76
C ARG A 9 16.89 24.24 -2.00
N ARG A 10 17.23 25.53 -2.08
CA ARG A 10 18.04 26.06 -3.18
C ARG A 10 19.43 25.43 -3.21
N MET A 11 20.02 25.18 -2.03
CA MET A 11 21.32 24.51 -1.93
C MET A 11 21.25 23.05 -2.37
N ALA A 12 20.20 22.32 -1.98
CA ALA A 12 19.97 20.94 -2.42
C ALA A 12 19.80 20.86 -3.94
N GLU A 13 19.02 21.77 -4.53
CA GLU A 13 18.83 21.87 -5.97
C GLU A 13 20.14 22.19 -6.71
N ALA A 14 20.95 23.12 -6.19
CA ALA A 14 22.25 23.46 -6.78
C ALA A 14 23.27 22.31 -6.70
N LEU A 15 23.20 21.50 -5.65
CA LEU A 15 24.05 20.31 -5.49
C LEU A 15 23.52 19.09 -6.28
N GLY A 16 22.28 19.12 -6.76
CA GLY A 16 21.63 17.98 -7.43
C GLY A 16 21.27 16.84 -6.46
N ILE A 17 20.93 17.20 -5.22
CA ILE A 17 20.53 16.26 -4.18
C ILE A 17 19.00 16.13 -4.19
N GLU A 18 18.51 14.98 -4.62
CA GLU A 18 17.09 14.64 -4.57
C GLU A 18 16.76 13.65 -3.45
N GLU A 19 17.72 12.82 -3.04
CA GLU A 19 17.49 11.78 -2.06
C GLU A 19 17.46 12.34 -0.62
N GLU A 20 16.44 11.95 0.13
CA GLU A 20 16.20 12.43 1.50
C GLU A 20 17.36 12.13 2.47
N GLY A 21 18.07 11.02 2.24
CA GLY A 21 19.23 10.60 3.04
C GLY A 21 20.44 11.52 2.93
N TYR A 22 20.52 12.36 1.90
CA TYR A 22 21.66 13.27 1.69
C TYR A 22 21.30 14.75 1.91
N LEU A 23 20.06 15.07 2.30
CA LEU A 23 19.64 16.45 2.53
C LEU A 23 20.43 17.16 3.64
N TRP A 24 21.01 16.41 4.57
CA TRP A 24 21.91 16.97 5.59
C TRP A 24 23.15 17.63 4.98
N ILE A 25 23.62 17.18 3.81
CA ILE A 25 24.76 17.81 3.10
C ILE A 25 24.34 19.18 2.58
N ALA A 26 23.13 19.30 2.05
CA ALA A 26 22.58 20.57 1.60
C ALA A 26 22.34 21.53 2.78
N GLN A 27 21.91 21.00 3.93
CA GLN A 27 21.75 21.79 5.15
C GLN A 27 23.09 22.31 5.66
N GLU A 28 24.09 21.44 5.77
CA GLU A 28 25.44 21.83 6.18
C GLU A 28 26.07 22.83 5.21
N ALA A 29 25.82 22.67 3.91
CA ALA A 29 26.29 23.60 2.87
C ALA A 29 25.61 24.98 2.94
N ALA A 30 24.33 25.01 3.34
CA ALA A 30 23.56 26.22 3.55
C ALA A 30 24.00 26.99 4.81
N ASP A 31 24.40 26.27 5.86
CA ASP A 31 24.91 26.86 7.10
C ASP A 31 26.43 27.15 7.06
N ALA A 32 27.12 26.74 6.00
CA ALA A 32 28.55 26.88 5.85
C ALA A 32 28.98 28.35 5.81
N GLN A 33 29.90 28.73 6.69
CA GLN A 33 30.49 30.05 6.66
C GLN A 33 31.29 30.27 5.37
N LEU A 34 31.17 31.47 4.81
CA LEU A 34 31.95 31.86 3.64
C LEU A 34 33.45 31.83 3.96
N PRO A 35 34.31 31.32 3.04
CA PRO A 35 35.75 31.41 3.18
C PRO A 35 36.20 32.86 3.36
N GLY A 36 37.29 33.08 4.09
CA GLY A 36 37.80 34.43 4.34
C GLY A 36 38.00 35.22 3.05
N GLY A 37 37.47 36.44 3.00
CA GLY A 37 37.52 37.32 1.83
C GLY A 37 36.32 37.19 0.89
N TRP A 38 35.44 36.21 1.08
CA TRP A 38 34.16 36.13 0.38
C TRP A 38 33.05 36.83 1.16
N GLN A 39 32.16 37.51 0.44
CA GLN A 39 31.02 38.21 0.99
C GLN A 39 29.77 37.94 0.16
N GLU A 40 28.65 37.71 0.83
CA GLU A 40 27.33 37.61 0.22
C GLU A 40 26.78 39.01 -0.05
N LEU A 41 26.34 39.25 -1.28
CA LEU A 41 25.71 40.48 -1.74
C LEU A 41 24.41 40.16 -2.48
N VAL A 42 23.50 41.13 -2.52
CA VAL A 42 22.21 41.00 -3.21
C VAL A 42 22.17 42.02 -4.35
N ASP A 43 21.83 41.58 -5.56
CA ASP A 43 21.68 42.45 -6.72
C ASP A 43 20.39 43.28 -6.66
N GLU A 44 20.22 44.23 -7.59
CA GLU A 44 19.02 45.07 -7.69
C GLU A 44 17.72 44.26 -7.90
N ALA A 45 17.84 43.04 -8.42
CA ALA A 45 16.72 42.12 -8.65
C ALA A 45 16.43 41.20 -7.45
N GLY A 46 17.16 41.35 -6.34
CA GLY A 46 16.98 40.54 -5.14
C GLY A 46 17.65 39.16 -5.19
N ASN A 47 18.52 38.90 -6.18
CA ASN A 47 19.27 37.66 -6.28
C ASN A 47 20.58 37.76 -5.50
N VAL A 48 20.88 36.70 -4.75
CA VAL A 48 22.13 36.56 -4.02
C VAL A 48 23.28 36.23 -4.98
N PHE A 49 24.42 36.89 -4.81
CA PHE A 49 25.69 36.54 -5.44
C PHE A 49 26.84 36.71 -4.44
N TYR A 50 27.95 36.04 -4.70
CA TYR A 50 29.12 36.02 -3.83
C TYR A 50 30.25 36.83 -4.47
N TYR A 51 30.89 37.70 -3.70
CA TYR A 51 32.00 38.55 -4.14
C TYR A 51 33.25 38.26 -3.32
N GLU A 52 34.39 38.05 -3.99
CA GLU A 52 35.69 37.86 -3.37
C GLU A 52 36.47 39.19 -3.33
N GLN A 53 36.68 39.73 -2.13
CA GLN A 53 37.30 41.04 -1.92
C GLN A 53 38.75 41.13 -2.41
N GLY A 54 39.50 40.01 -2.37
CA GLY A 54 40.92 40.00 -2.75
C GLY A 54 41.15 40.01 -4.25
N SER A 55 40.31 39.30 -5.02
CA SER A 55 40.45 39.14 -6.47
C SER A 55 39.51 40.03 -7.28
N GLY A 56 38.45 40.54 -6.64
CA GLY A 56 37.34 41.22 -7.31
C GLY A 56 36.41 40.29 -8.09
N GLN A 57 36.52 38.96 -7.92
CA GLN A 57 35.67 38.01 -8.62
C GLN A 57 34.27 37.94 -8.02
N THR A 58 33.27 37.75 -8.87
CA THR A 58 31.89 37.46 -8.48
C THR A 58 31.48 36.06 -8.94
N SER A 59 30.75 35.34 -8.10
CA SER A 59 30.20 34.03 -8.40
C SER A 59 28.71 34.00 -8.05
N ARG A 60 27.91 33.30 -8.86
CA ARG A 60 26.51 32.97 -8.51
C ARG A 60 26.41 31.71 -7.65
N GLU A 61 27.47 30.90 -7.65
CA GLU A 61 27.55 29.68 -6.85
C GLU A 61 28.31 29.97 -5.55
N HIS A 62 27.88 29.32 -4.46
CA HIS A 62 28.55 29.41 -3.18
C HIS A 62 30.01 28.90 -3.31
N PRO A 63 31.03 29.58 -2.77
CA PRO A 63 32.42 29.18 -2.95
C PRO A 63 32.75 27.79 -2.38
N SER A 64 32.02 27.32 -1.36
CA SER A 64 32.15 25.94 -0.84
C SER A 64 31.35 24.90 -1.63
N MET A 65 30.56 25.28 -2.64
CA MET A 65 29.70 24.37 -3.41
C MET A 65 30.48 23.19 -3.99
N ARG A 66 31.69 23.43 -4.51
CA ARG A 66 32.55 22.38 -5.06
C ARG A 66 32.94 21.33 -4.02
N TYR A 67 33.16 21.75 -2.77
CA TYR A 67 33.51 20.85 -1.68
C TYR A 67 32.32 19.94 -1.34
N TYR A 68 31.13 20.51 -1.14
CA TYR A 68 29.94 19.74 -0.80
C TYR A 68 29.46 18.85 -1.94
N LYS A 69 29.63 19.27 -3.20
CA LYS A 69 29.36 18.41 -4.35
C LYS A 69 30.24 17.17 -4.35
N LYS A 70 31.56 17.34 -4.13
CA LYS A 70 32.48 16.21 -4.01
C LYS A 70 32.14 15.31 -2.82
N LEU A 71 31.73 15.90 -1.70
CA LEU A 71 31.30 15.16 -0.51
C LEU A 71 30.08 14.28 -0.82
N TYR A 72 29.07 14.85 -1.49
CA TYR A 72 27.89 14.10 -1.93
C TYR A 72 28.25 12.96 -2.89
N ASP A 73 29.08 13.22 -3.91
CA ASP A 73 29.53 12.18 -4.85
C ASP A 73 30.26 11.04 -4.13
N GLU A 74 31.10 11.34 -3.13
CA GLU A 74 31.81 10.33 -2.33
C GLU A 74 30.87 9.49 -1.46
N PHE A 75 29.86 10.10 -0.84
CA PHE A 75 28.86 9.36 -0.04
C PHE A 75 27.98 8.48 -0.91
N LYS A 76 27.51 9.02 -2.03
CA LYS A 76 26.70 8.28 -2.99
C LYS A 76 27.44 7.07 -3.54
N ALA A 77 28.70 7.24 -3.94
CA ALA A 77 29.54 6.13 -4.42
C ALA A 77 29.73 5.04 -3.36
N LYS A 78 29.91 5.42 -2.09
CA LYS A 78 30.05 4.45 -0.98
C LYS A 78 28.76 3.68 -0.73
N ASP A 79 27.61 4.35 -0.77
CA ASP A 79 26.33 3.69 -0.57
C ASP A 79 26.00 2.74 -1.74
N GLU A 80 26.34 3.12 -2.98
CA GLU A 80 26.26 2.25 -4.15
C GLU A 80 27.18 1.03 -4.03
N GLU A 81 28.42 1.22 -3.58
CA GLU A 81 29.38 0.13 -3.32
C GLU A 81 28.85 -0.83 -2.24
N LEU A 82 28.33 -0.29 -1.14
CA LEU A 82 27.72 -1.08 -0.07
C LEU A 82 26.50 -1.84 -0.56
N ALA A 83 25.67 -1.24 -1.41
CA ALA A 83 24.53 -1.91 -2.02
C ALA A 83 24.97 -3.09 -2.90
N MET A 84 26.01 -2.91 -3.73
CA MET A 84 26.57 -4.00 -4.54
C MET A 84 27.12 -5.15 -3.68
N LEU A 85 27.86 -4.83 -2.61
CA LEU A 85 28.37 -5.84 -1.68
C LEU A 85 27.26 -6.61 -0.97
N GLN A 86 26.13 -5.96 -0.66
CA GLN A 86 24.97 -6.63 -0.08
C GLN A 86 24.30 -7.58 -1.08
N VAL A 87 24.19 -7.18 -2.35
CA VAL A 87 23.65 -8.06 -3.41
C VAL A 87 24.53 -9.30 -3.56
N GLU A 88 25.85 -9.14 -3.67
CA GLU A 88 26.78 -10.27 -3.82
C GLU A 88 26.73 -11.24 -2.62
N LYS A 89 26.63 -10.71 -1.39
CA LYS A 89 26.46 -11.54 -0.18
C LYS A 89 25.15 -12.32 -0.23
N LYS A 90 24.04 -11.68 -0.63
CA LYS A 90 22.74 -12.35 -0.77
C LYS A 90 22.77 -13.44 -1.84
N GLU A 91 23.47 -13.23 -2.95
CA GLU A 91 23.64 -14.25 -3.99
C GLU A 91 24.48 -15.43 -3.51
N LYS A 92 25.61 -15.19 -2.84
CA LYS A 92 26.45 -16.24 -2.25
C LYS A 92 25.69 -17.05 -1.19
N GLU A 93 24.88 -16.39 -0.36
CA GLU A 93 24.07 -17.08 0.65
C GLU A 93 22.94 -17.90 0.02
N LYS A 94 22.26 -17.38 -1.00
CA LYS A 94 21.29 -18.14 -1.80
C LYS A 94 21.94 -19.36 -2.46
N GLY A 95 23.15 -19.22 -2.98
CA GLY A 95 23.94 -20.34 -3.54
C GLY A 95 24.23 -21.43 -2.51
N ARG A 96 24.70 -21.05 -1.30
CA ARG A 96 24.99 -21.99 -0.20
C ARG A 96 23.75 -22.70 0.34
N ARG A 97 22.60 -22.00 0.41
CA ARG A 97 21.33 -22.62 0.84
C ARG A 97 20.85 -23.65 -0.19
N LYS A 98 20.88 -23.30 -1.48
CA LYS A 98 20.53 -24.22 -2.57
C LYS A 98 21.43 -25.45 -2.61
N SER A 99 22.74 -25.33 -2.37
CA SER A 99 23.63 -26.50 -2.36
C SER A 99 23.36 -27.45 -1.19
N ASN A 100 23.02 -26.93 -0.01
CA ASN A 100 22.69 -27.76 1.16
C ASN A 100 21.32 -28.43 1.05
N GLU A 101 20.34 -27.74 0.45
CA GLU A 101 18.98 -28.27 0.26
C GLU A 101 18.91 -29.35 -0.82
N VAL A 102 19.70 -29.22 -1.89
CA VAL A 102 19.85 -30.26 -2.92
C VAL A 102 20.52 -31.51 -2.34
N ASP A 103 21.43 -31.38 -1.37
CA ASP A 103 22.10 -32.53 -0.74
C ASP A 103 21.18 -33.27 0.25
N GLU A 104 20.32 -32.56 0.98
CA GLU A 104 19.36 -33.15 1.92
C GLU A 104 18.21 -33.85 1.19
N THR A 105 17.64 -33.22 0.16
CA THR A 105 16.60 -33.82 -0.70
C THR A 105 17.14 -35.01 -1.49
N SER A 106 18.42 -34.97 -1.89
CA SER A 106 19.09 -36.10 -2.54
C SER A 106 19.27 -37.29 -1.60
N LYS A 107 19.63 -37.05 -0.32
CA LYS A 107 19.70 -38.11 0.69
C LYS A 107 18.33 -38.73 0.95
N LEU A 108 17.29 -37.92 1.03
CA LEU A 108 15.91 -38.39 1.24
C LEU A 108 15.41 -39.21 0.03
N LEU A 109 15.59 -38.73 -1.20
CA LEU A 109 15.20 -39.47 -2.40
C LEU A 109 15.99 -40.78 -2.57
N LEU A 110 17.30 -40.79 -2.29
CA LEU A 110 18.09 -42.03 -2.31
C LEU A 110 17.59 -43.04 -1.26
N SER A 111 17.18 -42.57 -0.07
CA SER A 111 16.66 -43.45 0.98
C SER A 111 15.33 -44.12 0.59
N PHE A 112 14.53 -43.47 -0.26
CA PHE A 112 13.24 -44.01 -0.71
C PHE A 112 13.33 -44.89 -1.96
N SER A 113 14.17 -44.55 -2.94
CA SER A 113 14.22 -45.31 -4.20
C SER A 113 15.21 -46.49 -4.17
N GLY A 114 16.26 -46.43 -3.34
CA GLY A 114 17.38 -47.39 -3.36
C GLY A 114 18.21 -47.41 -4.65
N ASP A 115 17.68 -46.80 -5.73
CA ASP A 115 18.28 -46.73 -7.06
C ASP A 115 18.54 -45.27 -7.44
N ALA A 116 19.82 -44.95 -7.62
CA ALA A 116 20.31 -43.61 -7.92
C ALA A 116 19.80 -43.09 -9.27
N ALA A 117 19.52 -43.97 -10.24
CA ALA A 117 19.04 -43.58 -11.56
C ALA A 117 17.61 -43.03 -11.50
N ILE A 118 16.74 -43.67 -10.71
CA ILE A 118 15.35 -43.23 -10.50
C ILE A 118 15.32 -41.89 -9.78
N SER A 119 16.14 -41.73 -8.74
CA SER A 119 16.27 -40.46 -8.01
C SER A 119 16.77 -39.32 -8.92
N SER A 120 17.67 -39.59 -9.86
CA SER A 120 18.13 -38.59 -10.82
C SER A 120 17.02 -38.14 -11.77
N LYS A 121 16.27 -39.09 -12.32
CA LYS A 121 15.17 -38.78 -13.25
C LYS A 121 14.06 -37.95 -12.56
N TYR A 122 13.65 -38.35 -11.35
CA TYR A 122 12.69 -37.57 -10.57
C TYR A 122 13.14 -36.13 -10.30
N ARG A 123 14.45 -35.91 -10.09
CA ARG A 123 14.99 -34.55 -9.91
C ARG A 123 14.90 -33.70 -11.17
N GLU A 124 15.14 -34.29 -12.34
CA GLU A 124 14.98 -33.58 -13.61
C GLU A 124 13.51 -33.27 -13.87
N ASP A 125 12.61 -34.23 -13.67
CA ASP A 125 11.17 -34.04 -13.87
C ASP A 125 10.61 -32.94 -12.93
N VAL A 126 11.04 -32.92 -11.65
CA VAL A 126 10.63 -31.87 -10.69
C VAL A 126 11.18 -30.50 -11.09
N LYS A 127 12.46 -30.41 -11.50
CA LYS A 127 13.05 -29.14 -11.96
C LYS A 127 12.37 -28.61 -13.21
N GLU A 128 12.01 -29.48 -14.15
CA GLU A 128 11.27 -29.10 -15.34
C GLU A 128 9.88 -28.57 -14.97
N LEU A 129 9.20 -29.22 -14.02
CA LEU A 129 7.92 -28.76 -13.50
C LEU A 129 8.01 -27.40 -12.79
N GLU A 130 9.03 -27.20 -11.95
CA GLU A 130 9.29 -25.92 -11.26
C GLU A 130 9.57 -24.79 -12.25
N LEU A 131 10.41 -25.04 -13.27
CA LEU A 131 10.70 -24.07 -14.32
C LEU A 131 9.45 -23.75 -15.16
N SER A 132 8.63 -24.75 -15.46
CA SER A 132 7.36 -24.57 -16.17
C SER A 132 6.37 -23.73 -15.34
N ALA A 133 6.26 -23.99 -14.03
CA ALA A 133 5.40 -23.25 -13.13
C ALA A 133 5.84 -21.78 -12.97
N LEU A 134 7.14 -21.53 -12.78
CA LEU A 134 7.69 -20.18 -12.71
C LEU A 134 7.43 -19.39 -14.01
N SER A 135 7.66 -20.02 -15.17
CA SER A 135 7.38 -19.37 -16.45
C SER A 135 5.89 -19.05 -16.64
N ALA A 136 4.99 -19.90 -16.13
CA ALA A 136 3.55 -19.65 -16.19
C ALA A 136 3.14 -18.46 -15.31
N ILE A 137 3.74 -18.32 -14.12
CA ILE A 137 3.51 -17.19 -13.22
C ILE A 137 4.01 -15.89 -13.85
N ASP A 138 5.23 -15.87 -14.39
CA ASP A 138 5.79 -14.68 -15.04
C ASP A 138 4.90 -14.20 -16.20
N LYS A 139 4.40 -15.15 -17.00
CA LYS A 139 3.50 -14.85 -18.10
C LYS A 139 2.15 -14.30 -17.64
N GLU A 140 1.60 -14.79 -16.53
CA GLU A 140 0.35 -14.27 -15.97
C GLU A 140 0.54 -12.86 -15.40
N MET A 141 1.67 -12.59 -14.71
CA MET A 141 2.00 -11.24 -14.25
C MET A 141 2.15 -10.25 -15.42
N GLU A 142 2.84 -10.65 -16.49
CA GLU A 142 2.99 -9.81 -17.69
C GLU A 142 1.63 -9.51 -18.34
N ASN A 143 0.72 -10.50 -18.36
CA ASN A 143 -0.66 -10.29 -18.83
C ASN A 143 -1.44 -9.32 -17.94
N GLU A 144 -1.28 -9.39 -16.61
CA GLU A 144 -1.94 -8.47 -15.68
C GLU A 144 -1.40 -7.03 -15.81
N GLU A 145 -0.08 -6.86 -15.94
CA GLU A 145 0.53 -5.57 -16.20
C GLU A 145 0.01 -4.94 -17.49
N GLN A 146 -0.11 -5.73 -18.57
CA GLN A 146 -0.69 -5.26 -19.84
C GLN A 146 -2.16 -4.85 -19.66
N ARG A 147 -2.96 -5.63 -18.93
CA ARG A 147 -4.37 -5.28 -18.63
C ARG A 147 -4.46 -3.99 -17.81
N PHE A 148 -3.56 -3.81 -16.86
CA PHE A 148 -3.50 -2.61 -16.05
C PHE A 148 -3.12 -1.37 -16.88
N ALA A 149 -2.09 -1.48 -17.72
CA ALA A 149 -1.67 -0.42 -18.63
C ALA A 149 -2.79 -0.02 -19.60
N GLN A 150 -3.53 -0.98 -20.16
CA GLN A 150 -4.69 -0.71 -21.01
C GLN A 150 -5.80 0.04 -20.25
N LYS A 151 -6.13 -0.38 -19.02
CA LYS A 151 -7.13 0.31 -18.19
C LYS A 151 -6.70 1.74 -17.88
N LEU A 152 -5.42 1.95 -17.56
CA LEU A 152 -4.86 3.27 -17.28
C LEU A 152 -4.92 4.18 -18.52
N GLN A 153 -4.55 3.66 -19.69
CA GLN A 153 -4.64 4.39 -20.95
C GLN A 153 -6.09 4.79 -21.29
N THR A 154 -7.03 3.87 -21.11
CA THR A 154 -8.46 4.13 -21.34
C THR A 154 -9.01 5.18 -20.37
N PHE A 155 -8.52 5.18 -19.11
CA PHE A 155 -8.90 6.16 -18.10
C PHE A 155 -8.36 7.55 -18.44
N LEU A 156 -7.10 7.65 -18.88
CA LEU A 156 -6.49 8.91 -19.31
C LEU A 156 -7.15 9.48 -20.56
N GLN A 157 -7.55 8.66 -21.53
CA GLN A 157 -8.26 9.12 -22.74
C GLN A 157 -9.66 9.68 -22.45
N LYS A 158 -10.35 9.19 -21.41
CA LYS A 158 -11.71 9.62 -21.08
C LYS A 158 -11.78 10.94 -20.31
N ARG A 159 -10.63 11.49 -19.91
CA ARG A 159 -10.58 12.58 -18.96
C ARG A 159 -9.57 13.60 -19.48
N ASP A 160 -10.04 14.76 -19.94
CA ASP A 160 -9.22 15.96 -20.21
C ASP A 160 -8.63 16.46 -18.88
N VAL A 161 -7.75 15.67 -18.29
CA VAL A 161 -7.15 15.95 -17.00
C VAL A 161 -5.81 16.61 -17.26
N ASN A 162 -5.73 17.83 -16.76
CA ASN A 162 -4.52 18.65 -16.72
C ASN A 162 -3.29 17.80 -16.33
N THR A 163 -2.28 17.81 -17.19
CA THR A 163 -1.14 16.89 -17.23
C THR A 163 -0.32 16.88 -15.93
N GLU A 164 -0.38 17.93 -15.12
CA GLU A 164 0.31 18.02 -13.83
C GLU A 164 -0.36 17.20 -12.72
N MET A 165 -1.69 17.17 -12.64
CA MET A 165 -2.39 16.43 -11.59
C MET A 165 -2.24 14.92 -11.82
N SER A 166 -2.22 14.49 -13.08
CA SER A 166 -1.93 13.09 -13.45
C SER A 166 -0.51 12.67 -13.05
N LYS A 167 0.49 13.55 -13.16
CA LYS A 167 1.87 13.26 -12.71
C LYS A 167 1.98 13.13 -11.19
N SER A 168 1.29 14.00 -10.45
CA SER A 168 1.26 13.96 -8.97
C SER A 168 0.54 12.71 -8.45
N VAL A 169 -0.58 12.32 -9.07
CA VAL A 169 -1.29 11.09 -8.71
C VAL A 169 -0.47 9.85 -9.10
N ALA A 170 0.18 9.85 -10.26
CA ALA A 170 1.05 8.74 -10.68
C ALA A 170 2.24 8.54 -9.73
N SER A 171 2.90 9.61 -9.27
CA SER A 171 4.00 9.48 -8.31
C SER A 171 3.52 8.98 -6.94
N THR A 172 2.33 9.42 -6.51
CA THR A 172 1.73 8.96 -5.25
C THR A 172 1.35 7.48 -5.32
N ILE A 173 0.76 7.04 -6.44
CA ILE A 173 0.42 5.62 -6.66
C ILE A 173 1.70 4.77 -6.71
N SER A 174 2.75 5.22 -7.40
CA SER A 174 4.04 4.51 -7.41
C SER A 174 4.59 4.32 -6.00
N ARG A 175 4.61 5.39 -5.20
CA ARG A 175 5.11 5.35 -3.81
C ARG A 175 4.30 4.40 -2.92
N VAL A 176 2.98 4.41 -3.06
CA VAL A 176 2.09 3.50 -2.30
C VAL A 176 2.29 2.06 -2.74
N ASN A 177 2.46 1.81 -4.04
CA ASN A 177 2.80 0.48 -4.54
C ASN A 177 4.14 0.01 -3.95
N ASP A 178 5.21 0.79 -4.05
CA ASP A 178 6.53 0.42 -3.53
C ASP A 178 6.50 0.09 -2.03
N GLN A 179 5.77 0.90 -1.24
CA GLN A 179 5.57 0.64 0.19
C GLN A 179 4.77 -0.64 0.45
N ASN A 180 3.75 -0.92 -0.35
CA ASN A 180 2.96 -2.15 -0.22
C ASN A 180 3.79 -3.38 -0.62
N THR A 181 4.57 -3.31 -1.69
CA THR A 181 5.44 -4.40 -2.15
C THR A 181 6.46 -4.78 -1.07
N GLU A 182 7.10 -3.79 -0.44
CA GLU A 182 8.09 -4.06 0.61
C GLU A 182 7.45 -4.58 1.91
N GLN A 183 6.23 -4.13 2.25
CA GLN A 183 5.47 -4.70 3.37
C GLN A 183 5.08 -6.16 3.12
N ILE A 184 4.62 -6.50 1.91
CA ILE A 184 4.26 -7.88 1.53
C ILE A 184 5.50 -8.77 1.58
N LYS A 185 6.63 -8.30 1.03
CA LYS A 185 7.90 -9.02 1.06
C LYS A 185 8.37 -9.32 2.47
N LYS A 186 8.29 -8.33 3.38
CA LYS A 186 8.61 -8.53 4.80
C LYS A 186 7.69 -9.56 5.46
N ALA A 187 6.38 -9.48 5.21
CA ALA A 187 5.42 -10.45 5.74
C ALA A 187 5.68 -11.88 5.25
N LEU A 188 6.06 -12.05 3.97
CA LEU A 188 6.45 -13.34 3.40
C LEU A 188 7.76 -13.88 4.02
N GLU A 189 8.73 -13.02 4.29
CA GLU A 189 9.97 -13.39 4.99
C GLU A 189 9.67 -13.86 6.43
N ASP A 190 8.85 -13.12 7.18
CA ASP A 190 8.43 -13.48 8.54
C ASP A 190 7.67 -14.82 8.57
N LEU A 191 6.75 -15.03 7.62
CA LEU A 191 5.99 -16.27 7.49
C LEU A 191 6.87 -17.46 7.11
N THR A 192 7.85 -17.25 6.22
CA THR A 192 8.86 -18.26 5.87
C THR A 192 9.68 -18.65 7.11
N HIS A 193 10.08 -17.67 7.93
CA HIS A 193 10.77 -17.94 9.19
C HIS A 193 9.90 -18.72 10.18
N GLN A 194 8.61 -18.41 10.28
CA GLN A 194 7.66 -19.11 11.14
C GLN A 194 7.45 -20.57 10.72
N ILE A 195 7.37 -20.83 9.41
CA ILE A 195 7.28 -22.19 8.84
C ILE A 195 8.56 -22.97 9.13
N LEU A 196 9.73 -22.37 8.90
CA LEU A 196 11.02 -23.02 9.16
C LEU A 196 11.21 -23.34 10.65
N ALA A 197 10.75 -22.46 11.55
CA ALA A 197 10.74 -22.71 12.99
C ALA A 197 9.83 -23.89 13.34
N SER A 198 8.60 -23.90 12.83
CA SER A 198 7.63 -24.97 13.05
C SER A 198 8.14 -26.33 12.52
N ASN A 199 8.77 -26.35 11.34
CA ASN A 199 9.36 -27.55 10.77
C ASN A 199 10.56 -28.07 11.58
N ARG A 200 11.33 -27.18 12.20
CA ARG A 200 12.42 -27.58 13.11
C ARG A 200 11.87 -28.23 14.37
N ASP A 201 10.77 -27.72 14.92
CA ASP A 201 10.12 -28.30 16.10
C ASP A 201 9.49 -29.67 15.78
N ILE A 202 8.83 -29.80 14.62
CA ILE A 202 8.33 -31.08 14.12
C ILE A 202 9.47 -32.09 13.96
N LYS A 203 10.61 -31.69 13.36
CA LYS A 203 11.79 -32.56 13.23
C LYS A 203 12.36 -32.98 14.60
N GLY A 204 12.34 -32.08 15.58
CA GLY A 204 12.75 -32.39 16.97
C GLY A 204 11.80 -33.36 17.68
N LEU A 205 10.52 -33.33 17.33
CA LEU A 205 9.52 -34.30 17.82
C LEU A 205 9.68 -35.66 17.14
N LEU A 206 9.91 -35.69 15.81
CA LEU A 206 10.16 -36.91 15.04
C LEU A 206 11.49 -37.60 15.42
N GLN A 207 12.49 -36.89 15.91
CA GLN A 207 13.75 -37.49 16.39
C GLN A 207 13.65 -38.08 17.81
N ARG A 208 12.57 -37.79 18.56
CA ARG A 208 12.32 -38.37 19.90
C ARG A 208 11.37 -39.58 19.82
N GLN A 209 11.11 -40.08 18.62
CA GLN A 209 9.98 -40.92 18.24
C GLN A 209 10.21 -42.44 18.37
N ASP A 210 11.23 -42.86 19.13
CA ASP A 210 11.49 -44.29 19.40
C ASP A 210 10.81 -44.81 20.70
N SER A 211 9.81 -44.11 21.26
CA SER A 211 9.10 -44.60 22.46
C SER A 211 7.58 -44.36 22.39
N GLU A 212 6.86 -45.44 22.07
CA GLU A 212 5.44 -45.52 21.73
C GLU A 212 4.46 -45.19 22.89
N SER A 213 3.23 -44.77 22.52
CA SER A 213 1.94 -44.82 23.26
C SER A 213 1.26 -43.50 23.66
N ASN A 214 1.94 -42.35 23.73
CA ASN A 214 1.31 -41.06 24.12
C ASN A 214 1.03 -40.10 22.94
N GLU A 215 1.19 -40.56 21.70
CA GLU A 215 1.23 -39.69 20.51
C GLU A 215 -0.14 -39.37 19.91
N CYS A 216 -1.17 -40.20 20.12
CA CYS A 216 -2.50 -39.92 19.58
C CYS A 216 -3.15 -38.69 20.23
N GLU A 217 -2.84 -38.42 21.50
CA GLU A 217 -3.46 -37.35 22.27
C GLU A 217 -2.92 -35.96 21.90
N LYS A 218 -1.61 -35.85 21.63
CA LYS A 218 -1.00 -34.59 21.17
C LYS A 218 -1.40 -34.20 19.75
N CYS A 219 -1.51 -35.16 18.83
CA CYS A 219 -2.03 -34.87 17.48
C CYS A 219 -3.48 -34.40 17.54
N LYS A 220 -4.29 -34.98 18.41
CA LYS A 220 -5.68 -34.57 18.62
C LYS A 220 -5.77 -33.15 19.19
N GLU A 221 -4.93 -32.82 20.17
CA GLU A 221 -4.86 -31.46 20.73
C GLU A 221 -4.44 -30.42 19.68
N LEU A 222 -3.47 -30.76 18.82
CA LEU A 222 -3.03 -29.88 17.73
C LEU A 222 -4.14 -29.68 16.68
N CYS A 223 -4.89 -30.72 16.32
CA CYS A 223 -6.06 -30.60 15.45
C CYS A 223 -7.17 -29.73 16.06
N GLU A 224 -7.43 -29.86 17.37
CA GLU A 224 -8.41 -29.03 18.07
C GLU A 224 -7.97 -27.55 18.11
N GLN A 225 -6.68 -27.28 18.32
CA GLN A 225 -6.12 -25.93 18.25
C GLN A 225 -6.25 -25.33 16.84
N LEU A 226 -5.96 -26.10 15.79
CA LEU A 226 -6.13 -25.69 14.38
C LEU A 226 -7.59 -25.40 14.03
N LEU A 227 -8.54 -26.20 14.52
CA LEU A 227 -9.97 -25.95 14.31
C LEU A 227 -10.44 -24.71 15.06
N ALA A 228 -9.93 -24.46 16.27
CA ALA A 228 -10.25 -23.26 17.04
C ALA A 228 -9.72 -21.99 16.36
N THR A 229 -8.49 -22.01 15.84
CA THR A 229 -7.93 -20.87 15.10
C THR A 229 -8.69 -20.61 13.80
N LYS A 230 -9.12 -21.67 13.09
CA LYS A 230 -9.98 -21.54 11.90
C LYS A 230 -11.31 -20.84 12.22
N ARG A 231 -12.00 -21.21 13.30
CA ARG A 231 -13.27 -20.55 13.70
C ARG A 231 -13.06 -19.08 14.06
N ALA A 232 -12.00 -18.78 14.81
CA ALA A 232 -11.66 -17.39 15.14
C ALA A 232 -11.38 -16.56 13.89
N LEU A 233 -10.75 -17.16 12.88
CA LEU A 233 -10.50 -16.55 11.58
C LEU A 233 -11.82 -16.22 10.87
N GLU A 234 -12.74 -17.18 10.79
CA GLU A 234 -14.07 -17.00 10.19
C GLU A 234 -14.86 -15.88 10.90
N GLU A 235 -14.88 -15.84 12.23
CA GLU A 235 -15.51 -14.75 13.00
C GLU A 235 -14.90 -13.37 12.71
N THR A 236 -13.56 -13.29 12.55
CA THR A 236 -12.92 -12.02 12.17
C THR A 236 -13.27 -11.57 10.75
N THR A 237 -13.44 -12.51 9.82
CA THR A 237 -13.85 -12.18 8.44
C THR A 237 -15.27 -11.62 8.38
N GLU A 238 -16.21 -12.18 9.14
CA GLU A 238 -17.58 -11.65 9.24
C GLU A 238 -17.62 -10.24 9.85
N ALA A 239 -16.85 -10.01 10.93
CA ALA A 239 -16.75 -8.68 11.54
C ALA A 239 -16.19 -7.62 10.59
N ASN A 240 -15.25 -8.01 9.72
CA ASN A 240 -14.68 -7.13 8.70
C ASN A 240 -15.67 -6.79 7.60
N GLU A 241 -16.49 -7.75 7.15
CA GLU A 241 -17.58 -7.48 6.21
C GLU A 241 -18.61 -6.51 6.78
N GLU A 242 -18.97 -6.65 8.06
CA GLU A 242 -19.87 -5.70 8.74
C GLU A 242 -19.28 -4.28 8.75
N LEU A 243 -17.98 -4.15 9.06
CA LEU A 243 -17.29 -2.86 9.04
C LEU A 243 -17.30 -2.23 7.64
N ARG A 244 -17.07 -3.03 6.58
CA ARG A 244 -17.18 -2.57 5.18
C ARG A 244 -18.57 -2.07 4.84
N MET A 245 -19.62 -2.74 5.30
CA MET A 245 -20.99 -2.30 5.08
C MET A 245 -21.27 -0.97 5.77
N ARG A 246 -20.83 -0.78 7.02
CA ARG A 246 -20.96 0.50 7.74
C ARG A 246 -20.21 1.65 7.05
N MET A 247 -19.05 1.38 6.46
CA MET A 247 -18.32 2.40 5.70
C MET A 247 -19.08 2.84 4.45
N ARG A 248 -19.62 1.89 3.66
CA ARG A 248 -20.44 2.21 2.47
C ARG A 248 -21.67 3.05 2.87
N GLU A 249 -22.29 2.72 3.99
CA GLU A 249 -23.41 3.50 4.53
C GLU A 249 -22.99 4.95 4.85
N LYS A 250 -21.88 5.14 5.55
CA LYS A 250 -21.35 6.48 5.88
C LYS A 250 -20.94 7.26 4.63
N GLU A 251 -20.35 6.61 3.63
CA GLU A 251 -20.04 7.25 2.34
C GLU A 251 -21.30 7.70 1.61
N MET A 252 -22.37 6.91 1.63
CA MET A 252 -23.67 7.32 1.08
C MET A 252 -24.26 8.52 1.84
N GLN A 253 -24.14 8.55 3.17
CA GLN A 253 -24.60 9.69 3.99
C GLN A 253 -23.86 10.98 3.63
N VAL A 254 -22.54 10.92 3.45
CA VAL A 254 -21.73 12.09 3.06
C VAL A 254 -22.09 12.57 1.66
N ARG A 255 -22.20 11.66 0.67
CA ARG A 255 -22.66 12.04 -0.68
C ARG A 255 -24.05 12.68 -0.67
N ALA A 256 -24.96 12.18 0.19
CA ALA A 256 -26.30 12.75 0.31
C ALA A 256 -26.28 14.16 0.91
N LEU A 257 -25.40 14.44 1.87
CA LEU A 257 -25.21 15.78 2.44
C LEU A 257 -24.55 16.74 1.46
N GLU A 258 -23.49 16.31 0.77
CA GLU A 258 -22.84 17.10 -0.29
C GLU A 258 -23.86 17.50 -1.37
N LYS A 259 -24.73 16.57 -1.79
CA LYS A 259 -25.80 16.87 -2.74
C LYS A 259 -26.80 17.89 -2.20
N LYS A 260 -27.13 17.86 -0.90
CA LYS A 260 -27.99 18.86 -0.25
C LYS A 260 -27.33 20.24 -0.19
N MET A 261 -26.02 20.31 0.06
CA MET A 261 -25.27 21.57 0.03
C MET A 261 -25.23 22.15 -1.38
N GLN A 262 -24.90 21.35 -2.40
CA GLN A 262 -24.92 21.78 -3.80
C GLN A 262 -26.31 22.28 -4.26
N GLN A 263 -27.39 21.67 -3.76
CA GLN A 263 -28.75 22.12 -4.03
C GLN A 263 -29.10 23.46 -3.38
N ARG A 264 -28.43 23.83 -2.27
CA ARG A 264 -28.58 25.14 -1.62
C ARG A 264 -27.70 26.23 -2.25
N GLU A 265 -26.54 25.85 -2.79
CA GLU A 265 -25.61 26.77 -3.46
C GLU A 265 -26.02 27.09 -4.90
N LEU A 266 -26.91 26.31 -5.51
CA LEU A 266 -27.52 26.66 -6.79
C LEU A 266 -28.23 28.02 -6.61
N PRO A 267 -27.77 29.06 -7.33
CA PRO A 267 -28.09 30.43 -6.97
C PRO A 267 -29.57 30.73 -7.16
N ALA A 268 -30.12 31.47 -6.20
CA ALA A 268 -31.39 32.20 -6.29
C ALA A 268 -31.51 33.09 -7.56
N ALA A 269 -30.43 33.25 -8.33
CA ALA A 269 -30.40 33.87 -9.65
C ALA A 269 -31.35 33.25 -10.70
N SER A 270 -31.91 32.06 -10.44
CA SER A 270 -32.99 31.49 -11.26
C SER A 270 -34.39 31.92 -10.84
N GLN A 271 -34.57 32.52 -9.65
CA GLN A 271 -35.82 33.14 -9.23
C GLN A 271 -35.91 34.61 -9.70
N ASP A 272 -34.81 35.38 -9.69
CA ASP A 272 -34.81 36.77 -10.19
C ASP A 272 -35.14 36.87 -11.69
N LYS A 273 -34.66 35.93 -12.51
CA LYS A 273 -35.02 35.89 -13.95
C LYS A 273 -36.49 35.58 -14.21
N ARG A 274 -37.20 34.99 -13.24
CA ARG A 274 -38.64 34.69 -13.36
C ARG A 274 -39.51 35.87 -12.97
N GLU A 275 -39.02 36.75 -12.10
CA GLU A 275 -39.69 38.02 -11.77
C GLU A 275 -39.45 39.10 -12.84
N GLU A 276 -38.24 39.18 -13.43
CA GLU A 276 -37.98 40.08 -14.56
C GLU A 276 -38.80 39.71 -15.81
N ALA A 277 -39.02 38.41 -16.08
CA ALA A 277 -39.88 37.97 -17.18
C ALA A 277 -41.37 38.26 -16.94
N SER A 278 -41.80 38.38 -15.67
CA SER A 278 -43.19 38.73 -15.34
C SER A 278 -43.45 40.25 -15.35
N GLN A 279 -42.41 41.09 -15.32
CA GLN A 279 -42.53 42.55 -15.39
C GLN A 279 -42.49 43.11 -16.81
N GLN A 280 -42.04 42.33 -17.81
CA GLN A 280 -41.99 42.79 -19.21
C GLN A 280 -43.33 42.75 -19.98
N ASP A 281 -44.38 42.14 -19.44
CA ASP A 281 -45.69 42.02 -20.11
C ASP A 281 -46.73 43.08 -19.68
N SER A 282 -46.34 44.07 -18.88
CA SER A 282 -47.22 45.19 -18.47
C SER A 282 -46.84 46.48 -19.20
N LYS A 283 -47.13 46.54 -20.50
CA LYS A 283 -47.01 47.76 -21.32
C LYS A 283 -48.42 48.26 -21.69
N PRO A 284 -49.04 49.19 -20.93
CA PRO A 284 -50.16 49.95 -21.45
C PRO A 284 -49.68 51.15 -22.26
N GLY A 285 -50.40 51.42 -23.35
CA GLY A 285 -50.08 52.41 -24.36
C GLY A 285 -49.91 53.84 -23.86
N ALA A 286 -49.19 54.57 -24.70
CA ALA A 286 -48.91 56.00 -24.65
C ALA A 286 -50.11 56.87 -24.29
N LEU A 287 -49.89 57.88 -23.44
CA LEU A 287 -50.52 59.20 -23.51
C LEU A 287 -49.63 60.24 -22.81
N VAL A 288 -49.07 61.15 -23.62
CA VAL A 288 -48.82 62.61 -23.48
C VAL A 288 -48.43 63.19 -22.09
N PRO A 289 -47.38 64.06 -22.03
CA PRO A 289 -46.88 64.65 -20.78
C PRO A 289 -47.68 65.89 -20.35
N GLN A 290 -47.93 66.01 -19.04
CA GLN A 290 -48.33 67.29 -18.44
C GLN A 290 -47.42 67.58 -17.24
N ALA A 291 -46.74 68.73 -17.30
CA ALA A 291 -45.81 69.22 -16.30
C ALA A 291 -46.54 69.57 -15.00
N VAL A 292 -46.05 69.02 -13.89
CA VAL A 292 -46.44 69.39 -12.51
C VAL A 292 -45.16 69.81 -11.77
N PRO A 293 -45.17 70.93 -11.03
CA PRO A 293 -43.99 71.49 -10.38
C PRO A 293 -43.61 70.72 -9.09
N PRO A 294 -42.36 70.89 -8.59
CA PRO A 294 -41.82 70.10 -7.50
C PRO A 294 -42.41 70.52 -6.14
N LEU A 295 -42.90 69.55 -5.38
CA LEU A 295 -43.21 69.69 -3.95
C LEU A 295 -41.93 69.42 -3.12
N PRO A 296 -41.76 70.11 -1.97
CA PRO A 296 -40.58 69.97 -1.13
C PRO A 296 -40.59 68.64 -0.36
N PRO A 297 -39.41 68.16 0.08
CA PRO A 297 -39.29 66.89 0.77
C PRO A 297 -39.81 67.01 2.21
N ASP A 298 -40.89 66.30 2.51
CA ASP A 298 -41.26 66.00 3.88
C ASP A 298 -40.21 65.06 4.48
N LYS A 299 -39.41 65.64 5.37
CA LYS A 299 -38.64 64.92 6.37
C LYS A 299 -39.65 64.55 7.45
N ASP A 300 -39.83 63.25 7.69
CA ASP A 300 -40.26 62.65 8.97
C ASP A 300 -41.20 61.45 8.73
N GLU A 301 -40.74 60.37 8.07
CA GLU A 301 -41.42 59.06 8.19
C GLU A 301 -40.58 57.85 7.70
N ARG A 302 -39.26 57.83 8.00
CA ARG A 302 -38.38 56.68 7.69
C ARG A 302 -37.60 56.17 8.90
N GLN A 303 -38.25 56.10 10.07
CA GLN A 303 -37.70 55.41 11.24
C GLN A 303 -38.73 54.41 11.75
N GLY A 304 -38.72 53.19 11.22
CA GLY A 304 -39.63 52.16 11.75
C GLY A 304 -39.57 50.77 11.13
N ILE A 305 -38.95 50.57 9.95
CA ILE A 305 -39.02 49.26 9.26
C ILE A 305 -37.65 48.58 9.12
N GLU A 306 -36.53 49.26 9.37
CA GLU A 306 -35.19 48.68 9.17
C GLU A 306 -34.73 47.74 10.29
N THR A 307 -35.39 47.72 11.45
CA THR A 307 -35.00 46.84 12.58
C THR A 307 -35.61 45.44 12.54
N SER A 308 -36.56 45.15 11.63
CA SER A 308 -37.20 43.81 11.55
C SER A 308 -36.52 42.83 10.58
N MET A 309 -35.72 43.30 9.61
CA MET A 309 -35.09 42.40 8.63
C MET A 309 -33.72 41.86 9.07
N VAL A 310 -33.08 42.48 10.06
CA VAL A 310 -31.74 42.08 10.54
C VAL A 310 -31.79 40.81 11.41
N SER A 311 -32.91 40.53 12.09
CA SER A 311 -33.05 39.30 12.89
C SER A 311 -33.18 38.03 12.04
N SER A 312 -33.74 38.10 10.83
CA SER A 312 -33.93 36.91 9.98
C SER A 312 -32.64 36.46 9.29
N ALA A 313 -31.76 37.40 8.89
CA ALA A 313 -30.46 37.09 8.29
C ALA A 313 -29.49 36.44 9.29
N SER A 314 -29.60 36.78 10.59
CA SER A 314 -28.77 36.19 11.64
C SER A 314 -29.05 34.70 11.85
N SER A 315 -30.32 34.24 11.77
CA SER A 315 -30.63 32.81 12.00
C SER A 315 -30.18 31.89 10.85
N PHE A 316 -30.03 32.43 9.64
CA PHE A 316 -29.60 31.66 8.47
C PHE A 316 -28.10 31.30 8.56
N ASN A 317 -27.28 32.24 9.00
CA ASN A 317 -25.84 32.02 9.20
C ASN A 317 -25.56 30.98 10.29
N VAL A 318 -26.37 30.91 11.36
CA VAL A 318 -26.19 29.90 12.43
C VAL A 318 -26.45 28.48 11.91
N LYS A 319 -27.49 28.27 11.09
CA LYS A 319 -27.79 26.95 10.53
C LYS A 319 -26.75 26.47 9.53
N GLN A 320 -26.16 27.39 8.76
CA GLN A 320 -25.11 27.05 7.80
C GLN A 320 -23.81 26.66 8.51
N VAL A 321 -23.40 27.42 9.54
CA VAL A 321 -22.24 27.07 10.36
C VAL A 321 -22.41 25.73 11.08
N GLU A 322 -23.62 25.41 11.57
CA GLU A 322 -23.90 24.08 12.15
C GLU A 322 -23.84 22.94 11.13
N GLU A 323 -24.27 23.16 9.89
CA GLU A 323 -24.17 22.17 8.82
C GLU A 323 -22.72 21.96 8.35
N ASP A 324 -21.95 23.03 8.19
CA ASP A 324 -20.52 22.95 7.82
C ASP A 324 -19.74 22.19 8.89
N ARG A 325 -20.01 22.46 10.18
CA ARG A 325 -19.42 21.72 11.30
C ARG A 325 -19.82 20.24 11.31
N ARG A 326 -21.07 19.91 10.91
CA ARG A 326 -21.49 18.51 10.77
C ARG A 326 -20.77 17.81 9.61
N VAL A 327 -20.54 18.50 8.51
CA VAL A 327 -19.79 17.95 7.37
C VAL A 327 -18.34 17.69 7.76
N GLU A 328 -17.69 18.62 8.46
CA GLU A 328 -16.31 18.45 8.94
C GLU A 328 -16.19 17.25 9.90
N VAL A 329 -17.14 17.09 10.85
CA VAL A 329 -17.17 15.93 11.74
C VAL A 329 -17.36 14.62 10.97
N LEU A 330 -18.26 14.59 9.98
CA LEU A 330 -18.48 13.40 9.16
C LEU A 330 -17.30 13.08 8.23
N GLN A 331 -16.58 14.08 7.73
CA GLN A 331 -15.36 13.91 6.96
C GLN A 331 -14.24 13.34 7.84
N ALA A 332 -14.10 13.82 9.09
CA ALA A 332 -13.16 13.26 10.05
C ALA A 332 -13.52 11.80 10.43
N GLU A 333 -14.80 11.49 10.65
CA GLU A 333 -15.28 10.11 10.87
C GLU A 333 -14.97 9.21 9.66
N LEU A 334 -15.19 9.69 8.43
CA LEU A 334 -14.85 8.95 7.22
C LEU A 334 -13.35 8.70 7.09
N ALA A 335 -12.51 9.70 7.39
CA ALA A 335 -11.06 9.54 7.36
C ALA A 335 -10.59 8.47 8.37
N ALA A 336 -11.12 8.51 9.60
CA ALA A 336 -10.83 7.50 10.61
C ALA A 336 -11.33 6.10 10.22
N LEU A 337 -12.47 6.00 9.53
CA LEU A 337 -12.99 4.75 8.99
C LEU A 337 -12.14 4.21 7.84
N ARG A 338 -11.62 5.07 6.95
CA ARG A 338 -10.69 4.67 5.88
C ARG A 338 -9.39 4.10 6.44
N GLU A 339 -8.81 4.76 7.45
CA GLU A 339 -7.61 4.22 8.11
C GLU A 339 -7.88 2.84 8.74
N LYS A 340 -9.06 2.63 9.31
CA LYS A 340 -9.49 1.31 9.80
C LYS A 340 -9.71 0.31 8.67
N SER A 341 -10.28 0.73 7.54
CA SER A 341 -10.41 -0.08 6.32
C SER A 341 -9.08 -0.62 5.84
N ASP A 342 -8.08 0.25 5.74
CA ASP A 342 -6.76 -0.12 5.21
C ASP A 342 -6.08 -1.14 6.13
N LYS A 343 -6.24 -0.98 7.46
CA LYS A 343 -5.79 -1.97 8.44
C LYS A 343 -6.52 -3.30 8.29
N VAL A 344 -7.84 -3.26 8.07
CA VAL A 344 -8.66 -4.47 7.84
C VAL A 344 -8.25 -5.16 6.54
N GLU A 345 -8.03 -4.43 5.45
CA GLU A 345 -7.62 -5.01 4.17
C GLU A 345 -6.23 -5.66 4.27
N LYS A 346 -5.31 -5.05 5.03
CA LYS A 346 -4.03 -5.67 5.35
C LYS A 346 -4.21 -6.98 6.12
N LEU A 347 -5.03 -6.98 7.16
CA LEU A 347 -5.33 -8.19 7.93
C LEU A 347 -5.99 -9.26 7.06
N GLU A 348 -6.91 -8.90 6.17
CA GLU A 348 -7.54 -9.86 5.25
C GLU A 348 -6.53 -10.53 4.30
N ARG A 349 -5.52 -9.80 3.82
CA ARG A 349 -4.45 -10.40 3.02
C ARG A 349 -3.62 -11.38 3.85
N GLU A 350 -3.29 -11.02 5.08
CA GLU A 350 -2.57 -11.92 6.02
C GLU A 350 -3.40 -13.18 6.33
N VAL A 351 -4.71 -13.01 6.56
CA VAL A 351 -5.67 -14.10 6.76
C VAL A 351 -5.80 -14.99 5.53
N ALA A 352 -5.86 -14.42 4.33
CA ALA A 352 -5.94 -15.18 3.08
C ALA A 352 -4.66 -16.01 2.84
N MET A 353 -3.49 -15.46 3.12
CA MET A 353 -2.22 -16.20 3.07
C MET A 353 -2.19 -17.33 4.10
N ALA A 354 -2.62 -17.07 5.34
CA ALA A 354 -2.70 -18.09 6.38
C ALA A 354 -3.69 -19.20 5.99
N HIS A 355 -4.83 -18.86 5.40
CA HIS A 355 -5.80 -19.83 4.89
C HIS A 355 -5.18 -20.69 3.78
N HIS A 356 -4.49 -20.07 2.81
CA HIS A 356 -3.79 -20.81 1.75
C HIS A 356 -2.76 -21.80 2.32
N HIS A 357 -2.02 -21.40 3.36
CA HIS A 357 -1.07 -22.29 4.04
C HIS A 357 -1.76 -23.43 4.77
N VAL A 358 -2.87 -23.18 5.47
CA VAL A 358 -3.65 -24.24 6.12
C VAL A 358 -4.18 -25.23 5.08
N THR A 359 -4.74 -24.75 3.96
CA THR A 359 -5.24 -25.63 2.89
C THR A 359 -4.12 -26.45 2.26
N HIS A 360 -2.93 -25.87 2.09
CA HIS A 360 -1.75 -26.61 1.63
C HIS A 360 -1.30 -27.68 2.62
N LEU A 361 -1.30 -27.38 3.92
CA LEU A 361 -1.00 -28.36 4.97
C LEU A 361 -2.05 -29.48 5.05
N GLU A 362 -3.33 -29.17 4.88
CA GLU A 362 -4.40 -30.17 4.79
C GLU A 362 -4.18 -31.10 3.59
N PHE A 363 -3.78 -30.55 2.43
CA PHE A 363 -3.44 -31.34 1.25
C PHE A 363 -2.25 -32.28 1.50
N LEU A 364 -1.17 -31.76 2.10
CA LEU A 364 0.02 -32.58 2.43
C LEU A 364 -0.32 -33.67 3.48
N ALA A 365 -1.15 -33.35 4.48
CA ALA A 365 -1.60 -34.30 5.47
C ALA A 365 -2.41 -35.44 4.83
N GLN A 366 -3.30 -35.11 3.89
CA GLN A 366 -4.07 -36.10 3.15
C GLN A 366 -3.17 -37.00 2.30
N GLU A 367 -2.19 -36.42 1.58
CA GLU A 367 -1.22 -37.19 0.81
C GLU A 367 -0.41 -38.15 1.69
N TYR A 368 -0.04 -37.72 2.90
CA TYR A 368 0.65 -38.56 3.87
C TYR A 368 -0.22 -39.73 4.37
N VAL A 369 -1.50 -39.47 4.67
CA VAL A 369 -2.47 -40.51 5.04
C VAL A 369 -2.63 -41.54 3.92
N ASP A 370 -2.70 -41.10 2.66
CA ASP A 370 -2.81 -42.00 1.52
C ASP A 370 -1.57 -42.89 1.35
N LYS A 371 -0.37 -42.33 1.55
CA LYS A 371 0.89 -43.10 1.56
C LYS A 371 0.94 -44.12 2.70
N LEU A 372 0.51 -43.75 3.91
CA LEU A 372 0.41 -44.68 5.03
C LEU A 372 -0.55 -45.83 4.74
N ASN A 373 -1.72 -45.52 4.16
CA ASN A 373 -2.69 -46.55 3.74
C ASN A 373 -2.10 -47.49 2.69
N GLN A 374 -1.30 -46.97 1.75
CA GLN A 374 -0.60 -47.78 0.76
C GLN A 374 0.41 -48.74 1.42
N VAL A 375 1.22 -48.26 2.36
CA VAL A 375 2.18 -49.07 3.12
C VAL A 375 1.47 -50.17 3.91
N THR A 376 0.37 -49.84 4.60
CA THR A 376 -0.45 -50.80 5.34
C THR A 376 -0.94 -51.93 4.43
N ARG A 377 -1.46 -51.61 3.23
CA ARG A 377 -1.88 -52.62 2.24
C ARG A 377 -0.74 -53.49 1.72
N VAL A 378 0.47 -52.95 1.61
CA VAL A 378 1.67 -53.74 1.24
C VAL A 378 2.03 -54.71 2.36
N ASN A 379 2.03 -54.24 3.61
CA ASN A 379 2.31 -55.07 4.78
C ASN A 379 1.29 -56.20 4.96
N GLU A 380 0.00 -55.92 4.77
CA GLU A 380 -1.06 -56.94 4.80
C GLU A 380 -0.84 -58.01 3.72
N ARG A 381 -0.48 -57.60 2.50
CA ARG A 381 -0.15 -58.55 1.41
C ARG A 381 1.06 -59.43 1.75
N LEU A 382 2.14 -58.83 2.24
CA LEU A 382 3.35 -59.56 2.65
C LEU A 382 3.05 -60.54 3.79
N LYS A 383 2.20 -60.15 4.74
CA LYS A 383 1.76 -61.05 5.83
C LYS A 383 1.03 -62.27 5.28
N VAL A 384 0.10 -62.10 4.35
CA VAL A 384 -0.63 -63.21 3.70
C VAL A 384 0.33 -64.12 2.93
N GLU A 385 1.30 -63.57 2.20
CA GLU A 385 2.31 -64.37 1.49
C GLU A 385 3.21 -65.18 2.43
N LEU A 386 3.61 -64.61 3.57
CA LEU A 386 4.39 -65.30 4.59
C LEU A 386 3.59 -66.43 5.24
N GLU A 387 2.32 -66.20 5.57
CA GLU A 387 1.43 -67.24 6.10
C GLU A 387 1.18 -68.37 5.08
N ALA A 388 1.08 -68.05 3.79
CA ALA A 388 0.97 -69.05 2.72
C ALA A 388 2.26 -69.90 2.59
N LYS A 389 3.43 -69.26 2.62
CA LYS A 389 4.73 -69.96 2.59
C LYS A 389 4.95 -70.83 3.84
N GLY A 390 4.55 -70.36 5.01
CA GLY A 390 4.65 -71.12 6.26
C GLY A 390 3.81 -72.40 6.28
N ARG A 391 2.61 -72.38 5.68
CA ARG A 391 1.76 -73.58 5.57
C ARG A 391 2.33 -74.66 4.64
N GLY A 392 3.04 -74.27 3.57
CA GLY A 392 3.66 -75.23 2.64
C GLY A 392 4.80 -76.05 3.25
N LEU A 393 5.42 -75.59 4.34
CA LEU A 393 6.51 -76.30 5.01
C LEU A 393 6.02 -77.35 6.02
N GLN A 394 4.73 -77.39 6.37
CA GLN A 394 4.18 -78.36 7.32
C GLN A 394 3.65 -79.65 6.68
N THR A 395 3.58 -79.75 5.35
CA THR A 395 2.99 -80.91 4.65
C THR A 395 4.00 -81.93 4.12
N ASP A 396 5.30 -81.71 4.29
CA ASP A 396 6.38 -82.59 3.80
C ASP A 396 7.11 -83.39 4.91
N ASN A 397 6.53 -83.48 6.11
CA ASN A 397 6.90 -84.45 7.15
C ASN A 397 5.79 -85.49 7.30
#